data_AF-A0A971C994-F1
#
_entry.id   AF-A0A971C994-F1
#
_cell.length_a   1.000
_cell.length_b   1.000
_cell.length_c   1.000
_cell.angle_alpha   90.00
_cell.angle_beta   90.00
_cell.angle_gamma   90.00
#
_symmetry.space_group_name_H-M   'P 1'
#
loop_
_entity.id
_entity.type
_entity.pdbx_description
1 polymer ?
#
loop_
_entity_poly.entity_id
_entity_poly.type
_entity_poly.pdbx_seq_one_letter_code
_entity_poly.pdbx_strand_id
1 'polypeptide(L)'
;MKKYLINKFNGNNMNKKISKIIFAIVLFSSPFTYSEPLWDVPPIDHLRFSNVDRDTSLQHLKEIVLDKNSSPITYWSAQIILAKKYNENEFILNNLASDTMPDTSWENRFQAKYFKEKYLYDNIMKGYFGIQEAVDNLAAYADDESYDVYGADMNKTAAILFLARGGFYKNYETLVKIYRKNSDSITQEGLISSDILTNFYAKRTEYRTKILEVISGLVEENLNNWFQLTGHIAELSIIGCDASVEVLDKFYIKVNDSECRQQIMMELKECDLLNYPDRVMKVIPLENDPVYRNRYYPYFLMFYMNPTPPDNDRYRDLKGYVMPKFINFLKERIPVEESQSCREDAEYFIKKFKPYKPDSTHSLQYLMDDLQNYLEEVNNYRWINESSKYAEYKTQLEYAE
;
A
#
# COMPACT_ATOMS: atom_id res chain seq x y z
N MET A 1 59.04 -49.12 16.54
CA MET A 1 57.70 -49.19 15.91
C MET A 1 57.21 -47.74 15.73
N LYS A 2 57.02 -47.29 14.47
CA LYS A 2 56.33 -46.06 13.97
C LYS A 2 56.78 -44.67 14.52
N LYS A 3 57.54 -43.86 13.76
CA LYS A 3 57.13 -42.89 12.70
C LYS A 3 56.15 -41.78 13.18
N TYR A 4 56.60 -40.51 13.25
CA TYR A 4 56.31 -39.45 12.27
C TYR A 4 56.71 -38.04 12.77
N LEU A 5 57.67 -37.46 12.03
CA LEU A 5 57.93 -36.06 11.70
C LEU A 5 56.89 -35.00 12.15
N ILE A 6 57.36 -34.06 12.97
CA ILE A 6 56.83 -32.70 13.05
C ILE A 6 57.83 -31.80 12.33
N ASN A 7 57.56 -31.49 11.05
CA ASN A 7 58.08 -30.28 10.41
C ASN A 7 56.93 -29.28 10.38
N LYS A 8 56.96 -28.35 11.34
CA LYS A 8 55.96 -27.30 11.55
C LYS A 8 56.45 -26.03 10.85
N PHE A 9 55.52 -25.39 10.14
CA PHE A 9 55.50 -23.99 9.73
C PHE A 9 56.45 -23.53 8.61
N ASN A 10 55.94 -23.57 7.37
CA ASN A 10 56.12 -22.48 6.41
C ASN A 10 54.99 -22.33 5.36
N GLY A 11 53.82 -22.98 5.55
CA GLY A 11 52.73 -22.98 4.57
C GLY A 11 51.69 -21.84 4.69
N ASN A 12 51.65 -21.09 5.79
CA ASN A 12 50.52 -20.18 6.07
C ASN A 12 50.61 -18.79 5.40
N ASN A 13 51.81 -18.27 5.15
CA ASN A 13 51.96 -16.96 4.50
C ASN A 13 51.81 -17.02 2.98
N MET A 14 52.21 -18.14 2.37
CA MET A 14 52.09 -18.34 0.93
C MET A 14 50.63 -18.54 0.52
N ASN A 15 49.85 -19.32 1.27
CA ASN A 15 48.42 -19.49 1.04
C ASN A 15 47.61 -18.21 1.26
N LYS A 16 47.98 -17.35 2.22
CA LYS A 16 47.34 -16.04 2.40
C LYS A 16 47.66 -15.07 1.26
N LYS A 17 48.90 -15.07 0.74
CA LYS A 17 49.29 -14.25 -0.42
C LYS A 17 48.61 -14.75 -1.70
N ILE A 18 48.60 -16.06 -1.94
CA ILE A 18 47.94 -16.68 -3.09
C ILE A 18 46.43 -16.43 -3.03
N SER A 19 45.79 -16.58 -1.86
CA SER A 19 44.36 -16.27 -1.68
C SER A 19 44.03 -14.79 -1.93
N LYS A 20 44.88 -13.85 -1.49
CA LYS A 20 44.72 -12.42 -1.81
C LYS A 20 44.91 -12.11 -3.29
N ILE A 21 45.85 -12.79 -3.95
CA ILE A 21 46.10 -12.63 -5.39
C ILE A 21 44.94 -13.23 -6.19
N ILE A 22 44.41 -14.39 -5.81
CA ILE A 22 43.23 -14.99 -6.43
C ILE A 22 42.00 -14.09 -6.21
N PHE A 23 41.82 -13.52 -5.02
CA PHE A 23 40.71 -12.59 -4.75
C PHE A 23 40.83 -11.29 -5.56
N ALA A 24 42.04 -10.75 -5.70
CA ALA A 24 42.31 -9.60 -6.57
C ALA A 24 42.11 -9.94 -8.05
N ILE A 25 42.58 -11.10 -8.51
CA ILE A 25 42.33 -11.56 -9.89
C ILE A 25 40.83 -11.72 -10.11
N VAL A 26 40.09 -12.36 -9.21
CA VAL A 26 38.62 -12.49 -9.31
C VAL A 26 37.92 -11.12 -9.34
N LEU A 27 38.42 -10.10 -8.61
CA LEU A 27 37.91 -8.72 -8.66
C LEU A 27 38.27 -7.98 -9.95
N PHE A 28 39.42 -8.25 -10.55
CA PHE A 28 39.94 -7.55 -11.74
C PHE A 28 39.69 -8.28 -13.07
N SER A 29 39.39 -9.58 -13.02
CA SER A 29 39.13 -10.43 -14.19
C SER A 29 37.67 -10.84 -14.33
N SER A 30 36.79 -10.42 -13.41
CA SER A 30 35.37 -10.39 -13.70
C SER A 30 35.14 -9.32 -14.77
N PRO A 31 34.67 -9.69 -15.98
CA PRO A 31 34.31 -8.71 -17.00
C PRO A 31 33.35 -7.72 -16.35
N PHE A 32 33.48 -6.41 -16.64
CA PHE A 32 32.67 -5.30 -16.12
C PHE A 32 31.29 -5.80 -15.66
N THR A 33 31.24 -6.22 -14.40
CA THR A 33 30.03 -6.76 -13.82
C THR A 33 29.41 -5.49 -13.31
N TYR A 34 28.55 -4.91 -14.15
CA TYR A 34 27.68 -3.84 -13.70
C TYR A 34 27.11 -4.28 -12.36
N SER A 35 27.21 -3.40 -11.37
CA SER A 35 26.54 -3.59 -10.08
C SER A 35 25.09 -3.98 -10.35
N GLU A 36 24.52 -4.76 -9.45
CA GLU A 36 23.10 -5.12 -9.56
C GLU A 36 22.28 -3.85 -9.83
N PRO A 37 21.35 -3.88 -10.82
CA PRO A 37 20.51 -2.73 -11.14
C PRO A 37 19.85 -2.18 -9.88
N LEU A 38 19.86 -0.86 -9.72
CA LEU A 38 19.13 -0.20 -8.64
C LEU A 38 17.61 -0.27 -8.86
N TRP A 39 17.19 -0.35 -10.13
CA TRP A 39 15.80 -0.48 -10.54
C TRP A 39 15.72 -1.02 -11.97
N ASP A 40 14.55 -1.57 -12.30
CA ASP A 40 14.24 -1.99 -13.67
C ASP A 40 13.65 -0.86 -14.51
N VAL A 41 13.96 -0.88 -15.80
CA VAL A 41 13.30 -0.04 -16.82
C VAL A 41 12.13 -0.79 -17.48
N PRO A 42 11.14 -0.08 -18.07
CA PRO A 42 9.99 -0.71 -18.72
C PRO A 42 10.38 -1.76 -19.78
N PRO A 43 9.55 -2.78 -20.02
CA PRO A 43 9.76 -3.72 -21.11
C PRO A 43 9.48 -3.06 -22.47
N ILE A 44 10.06 -3.60 -23.55
CA ILE A 44 10.10 -2.95 -24.89
C ILE A 44 8.69 -2.75 -25.47
N ASP A 45 7.78 -3.69 -25.24
CA ASP A 45 6.38 -3.66 -25.68
C ASP A 45 5.54 -2.56 -25.01
N HIS A 46 6.01 -1.99 -23.91
CA HIS A 46 5.37 -0.86 -23.24
C HIS A 46 5.92 0.51 -23.68
N LEU A 47 6.89 0.55 -24.60
CA LEU A 47 7.48 1.80 -25.08
C LEU A 47 6.57 2.50 -26.09
N ARG A 48 6.40 3.81 -25.93
CA ARG A 48 5.69 4.65 -26.90
C ARG A 48 6.70 5.23 -27.88
N PHE A 49 6.76 4.66 -29.09
CA PHE A 49 7.27 5.42 -30.23
C PHE A 49 6.20 6.42 -30.66
N SER A 50 6.60 7.66 -30.91
CA SER A 50 5.77 8.53 -31.74
C SER A 50 5.47 7.79 -33.05
N ASN A 51 4.33 8.06 -33.68
CA ASN A 51 3.91 7.43 -34.95
C ASN A 51 4.90 7.62 -36.12
N VAL A 52 6.07 8.23 -35.89
CA VAL A 52 7.06 8.65 -36.89
C VAL A 52 8.20 7.63 -37.03
N ASP A 53 8.65 6.94 -35.97
CA ASP A 53 9.82 6.06 -36.04
C ASP A 53 9.48 4.63 -35.60
N ARG A 54 9.08 3.79 -36.55
CA ARG A 54 8.99 2.33 -36.36
C ARG A 54 10.31 1.60 -36.63
N ASP A 55 11.31 2.31 -37.15
CA ASP A 55 12.63 1.74 -37.37
C ASP A 55 13.31 1.54 -36.01
N THR A 56 13.57 0.28 -35.65
CA THR A 56 14.30 -0.09 -34.43
C THR A 56 15.62 -0.79 -34.76
N SER A 57 16.16 -0.51 -35.96
CA SER A 57 17.49 -0.95 -36.36
C SER A 57 18.56 -0.34 -35.46
N LEU A 58 19.63 -1.10 -35.21
CA LEU A 58 20.70 -0.68 -34.30
C LEU A 58 21.27 0.70 -34.65
N GLN A 59 21.52 0.95 -35.94
CA GLN A 59 22.10 2.20 -36.42
C GLN A 59 21.17 3.39 -36.17
N HIS A 60 19.89 3.26 -36.49
CA HIS A 60 18.91 4.33 -36.28
C HIS A 60 18.73 4.67 -34.79
N LEU A 61 18.71 3.66 -33.91
CA LEU A 61 18.62 3.91 -32.46
C LEU A 61 19.86 4.64 -31.93
N LYS A 62 21.06 4.31 -32.44
CA LYS A 62 22.29 5.06 -32.10
C LYS A 62 22.21 6.51 -32.58
N GLU A 63 21.66 6.75 -33.77
CA GLU A 63 21.45 8.10 -34.30
C GLU A 63 20.48 8.93 -33.43
N ILE A 64 19.39 8.33 -32.94
CA ILE A 64 18.47 8.98 -32.00
C ILE A 64 19.19 9.45 -30.71
N VAL A 65 20.05 8.59 -30.15
CA VAL A 65 20.80 8.90 -28.92
C VAL A 65 21.81 10.02 -29.17
N LEU A 66 22.46 10.04 -30.34
CA LEU A 66 23.44 11.07 -30.70
C LEU A 66 22.79 12.40 -31.12
N ASP A 67 21.53 12.39 -31.55
CA ASP A 67 20.80 13.60 -31.92
C ASP A 67 20.36 14.40 -30.68
N LYS A 68 20.95 15.59 -30.51
CA LYS A 68 20.59 16.53 -29.45
C LYS A 68 19.12 16.97 -29.53
N ASN A 69 18.54 16.99 -30.72
CA ASN A 69 17.17 17.45 -30.96
C ASN A 69 16.12 16.35 -30.86
N SER A 70 16.52 15.08 -30.69
CA SER A 70 15.58 13.98 -30.55
C SER A 70 14.63 14.23 -29.39
N SER A 71 13.35 13.86 -29.55
CA SER A 71 12.39 14.05 -28.47
C SER A 71 12.79 13.21 -27.24
N PRO A 72 12.58 13.69 -26.01
CA PRO A 72 12.99 12.95 -24.82
C PRO A 72 12.37 11.54 -24.72
N ILE A 73 11.12 11.38 -25.14
CA ILE A 73 10.43 10.06 -25.17
C ILE A 73 11.08 9.11 -26.19
N THR A 74 11.40 9.61 -27.38
CA THR A 74 12.09 8.81 -28.41
C THR A 74 13.49 8.44 -27.95
N TYR A 75 14.21 9.39 -27.34
CA TYR A 75 15.54 9.20 -26.76
C TYR A 75 15.55 8.09 -25.69
N TRP A 76 14.65 8.19 -24.70
CA TRP A 76 14.47 7.18 -23.66
C TRP A 76 14.15 5.79 -24.22
N SER A 77 13.22 5.73 -25.18
CA SER A 77 12.84 4.47 -25.83
C SER A 77 14.02 3.84 -26.57
N ALA A 78 14.84 4.66 -27.24
CA ALA A 78 16.04 4.19 -27.93
C ALA A 78 17.07 3.62 -26.95
N GLN A 79 17.33 4.31 -25.82
CA GLN A 79 18.22 3.81 -24.76
C GLN A 79 17.77 2.44 -24.24
N ILE A 80 16.47 2.28 -23.94
CA ILE A 80 15.94 0.99 -23.42
C ILE A 80 16.12 -0.14 -24.44
N ILE A 81 15.83 0.10 -25.72
CA ILE A 81 15.97 -0.95 -26.75
C ILE A 81 17.42 -1.28 -27.01
N LEU A 82 18.29 -0.27 -27.08
CA LEU A 82 19.74 -0.47 -27.18
C LEU A 82 20.24 -1.34 -26.02
N ALA A 83 19.79 -1.07 -24.80
CA ALA A 83 20.17 -1.86 -23.62
C ALA A 83 19.59 -3.30 -23.67
N LYS A 84 18.27 -3.45 -23.86
CA LYS A 84 17.58 -4.74 -23.71
C LYS A 84 17.66 -5.66 -24.92
N LYS A 85 17.62 -5.10 -26.14
CA LYS A 85 17.62 -5.88 -27.40
C LYS A 85 19.03 -6.10 -27.96
N TYR A 86 19.87 -5.06 -27.88
CA TYR A 86 21.20 -5.08 -28.51
C TYR A 86 22.37 -5.14 -27.52
N ASN A 87 22.12 -4.99 -26.22
CA ASN A 87 23.14 -4.98 -25.16
C ASN A 87 24.23 -3.91 -25.38
N GLU A 88 23.84 -2.73 -25.87
CA GLU A 88 24.71 -1.60 -26.24
C GLU A 88 25.00 -0.67 -25.04
N ASN A 89 25.35 -1.27 -23.89
CA ASN A 89 25.44 -0.56 -22.61
C ASN A 89 26.56 0.47 -22.59
N GLU A 90 27.74 0.13 -23.11
CA GLU A 90 28.88 1.06 -23.21
C GLU A 90 28.56 2.24 -24.13
N PHE A 91 27.87 2.00 -25.24
CA PHE A 91 27.46 3.07 -26.15
C PHE A 91 26.52 4.05 -25.44
N ILE A 92 25.52 3.55 -24.70
CA ILE A 92 24.58 4.41 -23.96
C ILE A 92 25.34 5.26 -22.93
N LEU A 93 26.16 4.62 -22.08
CA LEU A 93 26.87 5.31 -21.01
C LEU A 93 27.89 6.35 -21.51
N ASN A 94 28.48 6.12 -22.68
CA ASN A 94 29.43 7.06 -23.29
C ASN A 94 28.75 8.23 -24.03
N ASN A 95 27.42 8.18 -24.24
CA ASN A 95 26.68 9.18 -25.03
C ASN A 95 25.43 9.69 -24.29
N LEU A 96 25.48 9.73 -22.96
CA LEU A 96 24.45 10.40 -22.16
C LEU A 96 24.43 11.89 -22.52
N ALA A 97 23.26 12.50 -22.55
CA ALA A 97 23.07 13.90 -22.93
C ALA A 97 23.65 14.90 -21.90
N SER A 98 24.21 14.43 -20.79
CA SER A 98 24.56 15.17 -19.57
C SER A 98 25.65 16.25 -19.69
N ASP A 99 26.22 16.51 -20.87
CA ASP A 99 27.52 17.17 -20.93
C ASP A 99 27.53 18.68 -20.70
N THR A 100 26.45 19.44 -20.92
CA THR A 100 26.28 20.80 -20.36
C THR A 100 24.86 21.27 -20.64
N MET A 101 24.20 21.91 -19.66
CA MET A 101 22.88 22.50 -19.89
C MET A 101 22.98 23.61 -20.96
N PRO A 102 22.14 23.59 -22.01
CA PRO A 102 22.11 24.67 -22.99
C PRO A 102 21.66 25.98 -22.32
N ASP A 103 22.03 27.11 -22.92
CA ASP A 103 21.63 28.44 -22.46
C ASP A 103 20.11 28.51 -22.18
N THR A 104 19.74 29.10 -21.04
CA THR A 104 18.35 29.22 -20.56
C THR A 104 17.64 30.46 -21.08
N SER A 105 18.23 31.18 -22.04
CA SER A 105 17.56 32.28 -22.75
C SER A 105 16.18 31.87 -23.28
N TRP A 106 15.30 32.86 -23.43
CA TRP A 106 13.92 32.63 -23.86
C TRP A 106 13.83 31.88 -25.20
N GLU A 107 14.77 32.15 -26.09
CA GLU A 107 14.95 31.54 -27.41
C GLU A 107 15.26 30.04 -27.31
N ASN A 108 15.94 29.60 -26.25
CA ASN A 108 16.41 28.22 -26.07
C ASN A 108 15.60 27.41 -25.04
N ARG A 109 14.51 27.96 -24.51
CA ARG A 109 13.67 27.32 -23.48
C ARG A 109 13.20 25.90 -23.82
N PHE A 110 12.93 25.62 -25.11
CA PHE A 110 12.53 24.29 -25.57
C PHE A 110 13.69 23.28 -25.53
N GLN A 111 14.90 23.71 -25.91
CA GLN A 111 16.10 22.87 -25.83
C GLN A 111 16.49 22.62 -24.38
N ALA A 112 16.39 23.65 -23.53
CA ALA A 112 16.59 23.51 -22.08
C ALA A 112 15.58 22.53 -21.46
N LYS A 113 14.32 22.53 -21.92
CA LYS A 113 13.31 21.54 -21.51
C LYS A 113 13.72 20.12 -21.91
N TYR A 114 14.03 19.89 -23.18
CA TYR A 114 14.41 18.55 -23.67
C TYR A 114 15.68 18.04 -22.98
N PHE A 115 16.66 18.92 -22.75
CA PHE A 115 17.84 18.59 -21.98
C PHE A 115 17.49 18.08 -20.57
N LYS A 116 16.60 18.78 -19.86
CA LYS A 116 16.17 18.40 -18.50
C LYS A 116 15.44 17.05 -18.46
N GLU A 117 14.58 16.76 -19.44
CA GLU A 117 13.91 15.47 -19.54
C GLU A 117 14.89 14.34 -19.90
N LYS A 118 15.83 14.60 -20.82
CA LYS A 118 16.91 13.64 -21.14
C LYS A 118 17.82 13.40 -19.94
N TYR A 119 18.13 14.42 -19.14
CA TYR A 119 18.92 14.27 -17.91
C TYR A 119 18.25 13.34 -16.89
N LEU A 120 16.92 13.44 -16.72
CA LEU A 120 16.15 12.49 -15.91
C LEU A 120 16.35 11.07 -16.43
N TYR A 121 16.13 10.86 -17.73
CA TYR A 121 16.27 9.57 -18.39
C TYR A 121 17.68 8.98 -18.32
N ASP A 122 18.71 9.80 -18.50
CA ASP A 122 20.10 9.40 -18.35
C ASP A 122 20.39 8.85 -16.96
N ASN A 123 19.90 9.52 -15.92
CA ASN A 123 20.09 9.06 -14.55
C ASN A 123 19.27 7.79 -14.25
N ILE A 124 18.08 7.64 -14.84
CA ILE A 124 17.35 6.37 -14.73
C ILE A 124 18.13 5.24 -15.42
N MET A 125 18.71 5.46 -16.60
CA MET A 125 19.56 4.47 -17.27
C MET A 125 20.83 4.16 -16.46
N LYS A 126 21.47 5.17 -15.87
CA LYS A 126 22.61 4.97 -14.95
C LYS A 126 22.23 4.01 -13.82
N GLY A 127 21.09 4.20 -13.17
CA GLY A 127 20.64 3.30 -12.11
C GLY A 127 20.24 1.90 -12.58
N TYR A 128 19.70 1.77 -13.80
CA TYR A 128 19.51 0.45 -14.43
C TYR A 128 20.83 -0.30 -14.64
N PHE A 129 21.93 0.42 -14.90
CA PHE A 129 23.27 -0.14 -14.96
C PHE A 129 23.99 -0.19 -13.60
N GLY A 130 23.28 0.04 -12.49
CA GLY A 130 23.83 -0.07 -11.13
C GLY A 130 24.70 1.12 -10.68
N ILE A 131 24.73 2.23 -11.41
CA ILE A 131 25.58 3.39 -11.09
C ILE A 131 24.95 4.19 -9.95
N GLN A 132 25.62 4.17 -8.78
CA GLN A 132 25.09 4.75 -7.53
C GLN A 132 24.85 6.26 -7.59
N GLU A 133 25.64 7.00 -8.37
CA GLU A 133 25.48 8.46 -8.57
C GLU A 133 24.06 8.83 -9.05
N ALA A 134 23.37 7.92 -9.74
CA ALA A 134 21.99 8.12 -10.17
C ALA A 134 21.04 8.46 -9.01
N VAL A 135 21.27 7.89 -7.82
CA VAL A 135 20.42 8.13 -6.65
C VAL A 135 20.49 9.58 -6.21
N ASP A 136 21.69 10.11 -6.02
CA ASP A 136 21.88 11.49 -5.58
C ASP A 136 21.41 12.48 -6.65
N ASN A 137 21.67 12.19 -7.93
CA ASN A 137 21.24 13.02 -9.04
C ASN A 137 19.72 13.07 -9.19
N LEU A 138 19.02 11.93 -9.09
CA LEU A 138 17.55 11.90 -9.15
C LEU A 138 16.93 12.55 -7.90
N ALA A 139 17.53 12.37 -6.73
CA ALA A 139 17.05 13.01 -5.50
C ALA A 139 17.17 14.54 -5.59
N ALA A 140 18.30 15.05 -6.09
CA ALA A 140 18.49 16.47 -6.34
C ALA A 140 17.53 16.99 -7.42
N TYR A 141 17.33 16.23 -8.51
CA TYR A 141 16.40 16.59 -9.58
C TYR A 141 14.96 16.74 -9.07
N ALA A 142 14.51 15.81 -8.21
CA ALA A 142 13.16 15.84 -7.65
C ALA A 142 12.91 17.08 -6.79
N ASP A 143 13.89 17.50 -5.98
CA ASP A 143 13.75 18.61 -5.03
C ASP A 143 14.00 20.00 -5.65
N ASP A 144 14.56 20.08 -6.85
CA ASP A 144 14.93 21.36 -7.44
C ASP A 144 13.70 22.12 -7.99
N GLU A 145 13.43 23.27 -7.38
CA GLU A 145 12.31 24.17 -7.71
C GLU A 145 12.57 25.05 -8.95
N SER A 146 13.82 25.16 -9.41
CA SER A 146 14.17 25.82 -10.68
C SER A 146 13.62 25.08 -11.91
N TYR A 147 13.06 23.88 -11.69
CA TYR A 147 12.45 23.03 -12.70
C TYR A 147 10.94 23.23 -12.89
N ASP A 148 10.30 24.18 -12.21
CA ASP A 148 8.83 24.43 -12.27
C ASP A 148 8.35 25.11 -13.59
N VAL A 149 8.68 24.52 -14.74
CA VAL A 149 8.15 24.90 -16.06
C VAL A 149 7.40 23.71 -16.65
N TYR A 150 6.12 23.92 -17.01
CA TYR A 150 5.19 23.01 -17.73
C TYR A 150 5.54 21.50 -17.72
N GLY A 151 4.90 20.73 -16.84
CA GLY A 151 5.10 19.28 -16.69
C GLY A 151 6.15 18.87 -15.66
N ALA A 152 6.69 19.84 -14.91
CA ALA A 152 7.70 19.65 -13.86
C ALA A 152 7.30 18.58 -12.83
N ASP A 153 6.05 18.63 -12.35
CA ASP A 153 5.55 17.70 -11.33
C ASP A 153 5.56 16.25 -11.84
N MET A 154 5.28 16.02 -13.13
CA MET A 154 5.31 14.67 -13.73
C MET A 154 6.73 14.11 -13.76
N ASN A 155 7.72 14.94 -14.14
CA ASN A 155 9.12 14.53 -14.18
C ASN A 155 9.70 14.32 -12.78
N LYS A 156 9.36 15.19 -11.82
CA LYS A 156 9.72 15.02 -10.40
C LYS A 156 9.14 13.72 -9.84
N THR A 157 7.86 13.46 -10.11
CA THR A 157 7.18 12.23 -9.68
C THR A 157 7.82 10.99 -10.31
N ALA A 158 8.22 11.05 -11.59
CA ALA A 158 8.95 9.97 -12.25
C ALA A 158 10.32 9.70 -11.59
N ALA A 159 11.09 10.74 -11.26
CA ALA A 159 12.35 10.59 -10.51
C ALA A 159 12.11 9.88 -9.16
N ILE A 160 11.11 10.34 -8.41
CA ILE A 160 10.74 9.76 -7.11
C ILE A 160 10.28 8.31 -7.24
N LEU A 161 9.55 7.96 -8.31
CA LEU A 161 9.12 6.58 -8.56
C LEU A 161 10.32 5.63 -8.72
N PHE A 162 11.33 6.01 -9.51
CA PHE A 162 12.51 5.18 -9.71
C PHE A 162 13.35 5.08 -8.43
N LEU A 163 13.50 6.18 -7.69
CA LEU A 163 14.12 6.14 -6.35
C LEU A 163 13.38 5.17 -5.42
N ALA A 164 12.05 5.24 -5.36
CA ALA A 164 11.23 4.39 -4.52
C ALA A 164 11.31 2.90 -4.92
N ARG A 165 11.40 2.60 -6.23
CA ARG A 165 11.67 1.24 -6.75
C ARG A 165 13.02 0.70 -6.30
N GLY A 166 14.04 1.57 -6.24
CA GLY A 166 15.35 1.24 -5.67
C GLY A 166 15.42 1.27 -4.15
N GLY A 167 14.31 1.55 -3.45
CA GLY A 167 14.27 1.59 -1.99
C GLY A 167 14.84 2.87 -1.37
N PHE A 168 14.90 3.97 -2.14
CA PHE A 168 15.35 5.28 -1.69
C PHE A 168 14.15 6.23 -1.49
N TYR A 169 13.99 6.77 -0.27
CA TYR A 169 12.77 7.48 0.16
C TYR A 169 13.01 8.94 0.60
N LYS A 170 14.12 9.54 0.20
CA LYS A 170 14.56 10.85 0.70
C LYS A 170 13.61 12.01 0.34
N ASN A 171 12.84 11.88 -0.74
CA ASN A 171 12.02 12.94 -1.32
C ASN A 171 10.55 12.94 -0.84
N TYR A 172 10.29 12.44 0.38
CA TYR A 172 8.94 12.36 0.95
C TYR A 172 8.18 13.70 0.93
N GLU A 173 8.82 14.78 1.40
CA GLU A 173 8.16 16.09 1.52
C GLU A 173 7.74 16.65 0.16
N THR A 174 8.62 16.51 -0.85
CA THR A 174 8.33 16.87 -2.23
C THR A 174 7.17 16.06 -2.80
N LEU A 175 7.15 14.74 -2.56
CA LEU A 175 6.07 13.87 -2.98
C LEU A 175 4.72 14.28 -2.37
N VAL A 176 4.69 14.56 -1.06
CA VAL A 176 3.46 15.00 -0.37
C VAL A 176 2.95 16.34 -0.88
N LYS A 177 3.86 17.29 -1.18
CA LYS A 177 3.50 18.59 -1.79
C LYS A 177 2.83 18.39 -3.15
N ILE A 178 3.40 17.53 -4.01
CA ILE A 178 2.83 17.21 -5.32
C ILE A 178 1.48 16.51 -5.16
N TYR A 179 1.39 15.51 -4.27
CA TYR A 179 0.17 14.77 -4.01
C TYR A 179 -0.97 15.69 -3.55
N ARG A 180 -0.75 16.51 -2.51
CA ARG A 180 -1.75 17.47 -2.01
C ARG A 180 -2.18 18.50 -3.05
N LYS A 181 -1.25 18.97 -3.90
CA LYS A 181 -1.59 19.90 -4.98
C LYS A 181 -2.55 19.30 -6.01
N ASN A 182 -2.54 17.98 -6.16
CA ASN A 182 -3.32 17.26 -7.16
C ASN A 182 -4.47 16.44 -6.56
N SER A 183 -4.65 16.41 -5.23
CA SER A 183 -5.65 15.55 -4.58
C SER A 183 -7.08 15.86 -4.99
N ASP A 184 -7.37 17.10 -5.36
CA ASP A 184 -8.73 17.54 -5.74
C ASP A 184 -9.07 17.26 -7.21
N SER A 185 -8.17 16.62 -7.96
CA SER A 185 -8.32 16.41 -9.40
C SER A 185 -7.78 15.05 -9.83
N ILE A 186 -8.47 14.35 -10.73
CA ILE A 186 -7.92 13.13 -11.36
C ILE A 186 -6.94 13.53 -12.45
N THR A 187 -5.79 14.07 -12.05
CA THR A 187 -4.63 14.27 -12.92
C THR A 187 -3.80 12.99 -12.93
N GLN A 188 -3.06 12.79 -14.02
CA GLN A 188 -2.15 11.65 -14.11
C GLN A 188 -1.08 11.74 -13.00
N GLU A 189 -0.65 12.96 -12.68
CA GLU A 189 0.30 13.29 -11.62
C GLU A 189 -0.26 12.95 -10.23
N GLY A 190 -1.53 13.27 -9.95
CA GLY A 190 -2.22 12.90 -8.72
C GLY A 190 -2.25 11.38 -8.53
N LEU A 191 -2.62 10.64 -9.58
CA LEU A 191 -2.68 9.17 -9.54
C LEU A 191 -1.29 8.54 -9.31
N ILE A 192 -0.24 9.04 -9.99
CA ILE A 192 1.11 8.48 -9.81
C ILE A 192 1.66 8.84 -8.43
N SER A 193 1.49 10.08 -7.96
CA SER A 193 1.97 10.46 -6.63
C SER A 193 1.26 9.69 -5.50
N SER A 194 -0.04 9.45 -5.65
CA SER A 194 -0.82 8.56 -4.79
C SER A 194 -0.30 7.11 -4.80
N ASP A 195 -0.04 6.55 -5.98
CA ASP A 195 0.54 5.20 -6.14
C ASP A 195 1.90 5.10 -5.43
N ILE A 196 2.77 6.10 -5.59
CA ILE A 196 4.07 6.10 -4.91
C ILE A 196 3.90 6.16 -3.38
N LEU A 197 3.02 7.05 -2.88
CA LEU A 197 2.77 7.18 -1.45
C LEU A 197 2.23 5.87 -0.85
N THR A 198 1.22 5.27 -1.48
CA THR A 198 0.52 4.09 -0.96
C THR A 198 1.31 2.80 -1.16
N ASN A 199 1.87 2.56 -2.36
CA ASN A 199 2.53 1.30 -2.69
C ASN A 199 4.02 1.25 -2.31
N PHE A 200 4.66 2.38 -2.02
CA PHE A 200 6.08 2.41 -1.66
C PHE A 200 6.33 3.02 -0.28
N TYR A 201 5.91 4.27 -0.05
CA TYR A 201 6.24 4.96 1.20
C TYR A 201 5.42 4.43 2.40
N ALA A 202 4.13 4.14 2.24
CA ALA A 202 3.26 3.67 3.33
C ALA A 202 3.63 2.26 3.84
N LYS A 203 4.44 1.51 3.07
CA LYS A 203 5.05 0.25 3.49
C LYS A 203 6.24 0.42 4.44
N ARG A 204 6.71 1.66 4.64
CA ARG A 204 7.78 2.02 5.57
C ARG A 204 7.20 2.60 6.84
N THR A 205 7.54 2.00 7.98
CA THR A 205 7.02 2.40 9.30
C THR A 205 7.28 3.88 9.61
N GLU A 206 8.40 4.43 9.14
CA GLU A 206 8.79 5.83 9.38
C GLU A 206 7.90 6.87 8.66
N TYR A 207 7.24 6.48 7.55
CA TYR A 207 6.36 7.38 6.78
C TYR A 207 4.88 7.06 6.96
N ARG A 208 4.53 5.82 7.31
CA ARG A 208 3.13 5.36 7.38
C ARG A 208 2.23 6.30 8.18
N THR A 209 2.59 6.62 9.43
CA THR A 209 1.77 7.50 10.28
C THR A 209 1.56 8.88 9.65
N LYS A 210 2.61 9.49 9.11
CA LYS A 210 2.51 10.81 8.45
C LYS A 210 1.62 10.77 7.21
N ILE A 211 1.66 9.67 6.44
CA ILE A 211 0.80 9.47 5.27
C ILE A 211 -0.65 9.32 5.69
N LEU A 212 -0.92 8.54 6.74
CA LEU A 212 -2.27 8.40 7.28
C LEU A 212 -2.81 9.72 7.82
N GLU A 213 -1.98 10.56 8.43
CA GLU A 213 -2.36 11.92 8.84
C GLU A 213 -2.73 12.80 7.63
N VAL A 214 -1.96 12.72 6.54
CA VAL A 214 -2.26 13.44 5.29
C VAL A 214 -3.60 12.98 4.70
N ILE A 215 -3.79 11.68 4.52
CA ILE A 215 -5.02 11.11 3.94
C ILE A 215 -6.21 11.37 4.87
N SER A 216 -6.04 11.24 6.19
CA SER A 216 -7.08 11.55 7.17
C SER A 216 -7.55 13.00 7.09
N GLY A 217 -6.64 13.95 6.84
CA GLY A 217 -7.01 15.35 6.60
C GLY A 217 -7.84 15.51 5.32
N LEU A 218 -7.43 14.86 4.23
CA LEU A 218 -8.17 14.90 2.96
C LEU A 218 -9.55 14.23 3.04
N VAL A 219 -9.69 13.16 3.82
CA VAL A 219 -10.99 12.55 4.14
C VAL A 219 -11.87 13.53 4.89
N GLU A 220 -11.34 14.23 5.89
CA GLU A 220 -12.09 15.23 6.66
C GLU A 220 -12.55 16.42 5.81
N GLU A 221 -11.68 16.90 4.93
CA GLU A 221 -11.97 17.99 3.99
C GLU A 221 -13.06 17.60 2.97
N ASN A 222 -13.17 16.30 2.64
CA ASN A 222 -14.06 15.79 1.59
C ASN A 222 -15.23 14.92 2.09
N LEU A 223 -15.61 15.01 3.38
CA LEU A 223 -16.67 14.17 3.97
C LEU A 223 -18.01 14.21 3.23
N ASN A 224 -18.30 15.27 2.47
CA ASN A 224 -19.54 15.42 1.70
C ASN A 224 -19.27 15.54 0.19
N ASN A 225 -18.10 15.12 -0.28
CA ASN A 225 -17.74 15.05 -1.70
C ASN A 225 -17.48 13.58 -2.06
N TRP A 226 -18.54 12.88 -2.50
CA TRP A 226 -18.50 11.45 -2.75
C TRP A 226 -17.35 11.02 -3.66
N PHE A 227 -17.08 11.80 -4.71
CA PHE A 227 -16.07 11.48 -5.70
C PHE A 227 -14.66 11.51 -5.11
N GLN A 228 -14.30 12.57 -4.39
CA GLN A 228 -12.99 12.69 -3.76
C GLN A 228 -12.83 11.72 -2.59
N LEU A 229 -13.87 11.59 -1.76
CA LEU A 229 -13.88 10.66 -0.65
C LEU A 229 -13.62 9.21 -1.10
N THR A 230 -14.23 8.79 -2.22
CA THR A 230 -14.02 7.45 -2.79
C THR A 230 -12.57 7.24 -3.19
N GLY A 231 -11.91 8.27 -3.76
CA GLY A 231 -10.48 8.23 -4.06
C GLY A 231 -9.64 7.96 -2.82
N HIS A 232 -9.85 8.73 -1.75
CA HIS A 232 -9.10 8.59 -0.50
C HIS A 232 -9.38 7.28 0.25
N ILE A 233 -10.60 6.76 0.16
CA ILE A 233 -10.92 5.43 0.70
C ILE A 233 -10.15 4.34 -0.05
N ALA A 234 -10.11 4.39 -1.38
CA ALA A 234 -9.34 3.43 -2.17
C ALA A 234 -7.84 3.47 -1.85
N GLU A 235 -7.29 4.65 -1.55
CA GLU A 235 -5.90 4.82 -1.09
C GLU A 235 -5.67 4.11 0.24
N LEU A 236 -6.59 4.25 1.21
CA LEU A 236 -6.53 3.54 2.49
C LEU A 236 -6.61 2.01 2.27
N SER A 237 -7.48 1.54 1.39
CA SER A 237 -7.60 0.12 1.05
C SER A 237 -6.29 -0.46 0.49
N ILE A 238 -5.57 0.30 -0.34
CA ILE A 238 -4.25 -0.10 -0.87
C ILE A 238 -3.22 -0.21 0.26
N ILE A 239 -3.26 0.72 1.23
CA ILE A 239 -2.35 0.73 2.38
C ILE A 239 -2.64 -0.44 3.34
N GLY A 240 -3.91 -0.81 3.50
CA GLY A 240 -4.38 -1.96 4.25
C GLY A 240 -5.56 -1.67 5.18
N CYS A 241 -6.27 -2.73 5.59
CA CYS A 241 -7.47 -2.59 6.41
C CYS A 241 -7.26 -1.96 7.79
N ASP A 242 -6.07 -2.09 8.38
CA ASP A 242 -5.72 -1.40 9.61
C ASP A 242 -5.72 0.12 9.43
N ALA A 243 -5.23 0.62 8.28
CA ALA A 243 -5.28 2.03 7.93
C ALA A 243 -6.71 2.52 7.66
N SER A 244 -7.50 1.74 6.90
CA SER A 244 -8.91 2.06 6.65
C SER A 244 -9.67 2.21 7.96
N VAL A 245 -9.53 1.25 8.88
CA VAL A 245 -10.19 1.31 10.20
C VAL A 245 -9.70 2.50 11.02
N GLU A 246 -8.38 2.69 11.16
CA GLU A 246 -7.79 3.78 11.95
C GLU A 246 -8.27 5.17 11.52
N VAL A 247 -8.38 5.40 10.21
CA VAL A 247 -8.79 6.70 9.67
C VAL A 247 -10.31 6.83 9.67
N LEU A 248 -11.03 5.87 9.10
CA LEU A 248 -12.46 6.01 8.84
C LEU A 248 -13.32 5.92 10.10
N ASP A 249 -12.85 5.26 11.17
CA ASP A 249 -13.55 5.24 12.46
C ASP A 249 -13.73 6.64 13.08
N LYS A 250 -12.92 7.61 12.67
CA LYS A 250 -13.00 9.00 13.14
C LYS A 250 -14.15 9.77 12.49
N PHE A 251 -14.72 9.28 11.38
CA PHE A 251 -15.51 10.10 10.47
C PHE A 251 -16.91 9.56 10.14
N TYR A 252 -17.18 8.25 10.19
CA TYR A 252 -18.47 7.70 9.74
C TYR A 252 -19.72 8.30 10.43
N ILE A 253 -19.60 8.78 11.67
CA ILE A 253 -20.69 9.49 12.38
C ILE A 253 -20.73 11.01 12.14
N LYS A 254 -19.67 11.59 11.57
CA LYS A 254 -19.55 13.04 11.30
C LYS A 254 -20.07 13.41 9.91
N VAL A 255 -20.14 12.45 8.98
CA VAL A 255 -20.62 12.66 7.62
C VAL A 255 -22.12 13.02 7.64
N ASN A 256 -22.50 14.07 6.92
CA ASN A 256 -23.90 14.46 6.76
C ASN A 256 -24.55 13.78 5.54
N ASP A 257 -23.79 13.60 4.46
CA ASP A 257 -24.26 12.99 3.22
C ASP A 257 -24.40 11.46 3.33
N SER A 258 -25.59 10.92 3.06
CA SER A 258 -25.88 9.49 3.23
C SER A 258 -25.06 8.60 2.29
N GLU A 259 -24.74 9.06 1.09
CA GLU A 259 -23.95 8.30 0.12
C GLU A 259 -22.49 8.22 0.53
N CYS A 260 -21.90 9.34 0.96
CA CYS A 260 -20.56 9.40 1.52
C CYS A 260 -20.43 8.54 2.78
N ARG A 261 -21.43 8.59 3.67
CA ARG A 261 -21.46 7.76 4.88
C ARG A 261 -21.50 6.28 4.53
N GLN A 262 -22.33 5.91 3.56
CA GLN A 262 -22.42 4.55 3.07
C GLN A 262 -21.09 4.07 2.49
N GLN A 263 -20.37 4.90 1.74
CA GLN A 263 -19.07 4.55 1.18
C GLN A 263 -18.04 4.24 2.27
N ILE A 264 -17.97 5.07 3.31
CA ILE A 264 -17.12 4.82 4.48
C ILE A 264 -17.50 3.51 5.17
N MET A 265 -18.80 3.30 5.39
CA MET A 265 -19.30 2.11 6.07
C MET A 265 -19.08 0.83 5.27
N MET A 266 -19.10 0.88 3.93
CA MET A 266 -18.77 -0.27 3.09
C MET A 266 -17.33 -0.72 3.28
N GLU A 267 -16.37 0.21 3.25
CA GLU A 267 -14.96 -0.11 3.52
C GLU A 267 -14.77 -0.69 4.93
N LEU A 268 -15.38 -0.07 5.95
CA LEU A 268 -15.30 -0.56 7.32
C LEU A 268 -15.94 -1.94 7.51
N LYS A 269 -16.96 -2.28 6.71
CA LYS A 269 -17.58 -3.61 6.70
C LYS A 269 -16.64 -4.65 6.12
N GLU A 270 -15.93 -4.30 5.04
CA GLU A 270 -14.98 -5.19 4.39
C GLU A 270 -13.75 -5.43 5.27
N CYS A 271 -13.26 -4.38 5.94
CA CYS A 271 -12.04 -4.43 6.72
C CYS A 271 -12.19 -4.87 8.18
N ASP A 272 -13.36 -4.67 8.79
CA ASP A 272 -13.59 -5.01 10.19
C ASP A 272 -15.06 -5.42 10.44
N LEU A 273 -15.43 -6.53 9.81
CA LEU A 273 -16.78 -7.09 9.86
C LEU A 273 -17.22 -7.45 11.29
N LEU A 274 -16.28 -7.83 12.16
CA LEU A 274 -16.57 -8.21 13.55
C LEU A 274 -17.13 -7.04 14.36
N ASN A 275 -16.52 -5.85 14.24
CA ASN A 275 -16.96 -4.65 14.97
C ASN A 275 -17.93 -3.78 14.16
N TYR A 276 -18.15 -4.08 12.88
CA TYR A 276 -19.09 -3.35 12.03
C TYR A 276 -20.52 -3.22 12.62
N PRO A 277 -21.09 -4.23 13.32
CA PRO A 277 -22.37 -4.09 14.00
C PRO A 277 -22.41 -2.96 15.06
N ASP A 278 -21.30 -2.70 15.76
CA ASP A 278 -21.23 -1.58 16.71
C ASP A 278 -21.28 -0.22 16.00
N ARG A 279 -20.71 -0.14 14.79
CA ARG A 279 -20.78 1.05 13.94
C ARG A 279 -22.20 1.24 13.41
N VAL A 280 -22.84 0.17 12.95
CA VAL A 280 -24.24 0.16 12.50
C VAL A 280 -25.19 0.69 13.57
N MET A 281 -25.05 0.25 14.82
CA MET A 281 -25.90 0.73 15.93
C MET A 281 -25.78 2.25 16.14
N LYS A 282 -24.63 2.85 15.84
CA LYS A 282 -24.41 4.30 15.91
C LYS A 282 -24.95 5.04 14.69
N VAL A 283 -24.92 4.42 13.51
CA VAL A 283 -25.31 5.07 12.25
C VAL A 283 -26.82 5.05 12.01
N ILE A 284 -27.51 3.94 12.32
CA ILE A 284 -28.96 3.82 12.08
C ILE A 284 -29.78 4.99 12.66
N PRO A 285 -29.50 5.47 13.89
CA PRO A 285 -30.21 6.63 14.45
C PRO A 285 -29.91 7.97 13.76
N LEU A 286 -28.77 8.07 13.06
CA LEU A 286 -28.32 9.30 12.38
C LEU A 286 -28.79 9.35 10.92
N GLU A 287 -29.09 8.21 10.31
CA GLU A 287 -29.49 8.11 8.92
C GLU A 287 -30.96 8.46 8.75
N ASN A 288 -31.26 9.59 8.10
CA ASN A 288 -32.64 10.02 7.88
C ASN A 288 -33.27 9.38 6.65
N ASP A 289 -32.47 9.12 5.61
CA ASP A 289 -32.97 8.52 4.37
C ASP A 289 -33.26 7.03 4.58
N PRO A 290 -34.52 6.57 4.46
CA PRO A 290 -34.88 5.17 4.68
C PRO A 290 -34.24 4.20 3.68
N VAL A 291 -33.89 4.65 2.47
CA VAL A 291 -33.21 3.83 1.45
C VAL A 291 -31.77 3.54 1.88
N TYR A 292 -31.06 4.55 2.39
CA TYR A 292 -29.72 4.37 2.92
C TYR A 292 -29.74 3.66 4.28
N ARG A 293 -30.69 4.01 5.15
CA ARG A 293 -30.83 3.39 6.48
C ARG A 293 -31.05 1.89 6.39
N ASN A 294 -31.81 1.43 5.40
CA ASN A 294 -32.04 0.01 5.14
C ASN A 294 -30.72 -0.77 4.93
N ARG A 295 -29.73 -0.18 4.24
CA ARG A 295 -28.46 -0.85 3.88
C ARG A 295 -27.61 -1.25 5.10
N TYR A 296 -27.86 -0.66 6.27
CA TYR A 296 -27.18 -1.00 7.51
C TYR A 296 -27.81 -2.18 8.25
N TYR A 297 -29.08 -2.53 7.95
CA TYR A 297 -29.72 -3.67 8.56
C TYR A 297 -29.16 -5.00 8.00
N PRO A 298 -29.01 -6.03 8.85
CA PRO A 298 -28.50 -7.32 8.42
C PRO A 298 -29.51 -8.01 7.50
N TYR A 299 -29.18 -8.14 6.23
CA TYR A 299 -30.00 -8.87 5.28
C TYR A 299 -29.73 -10.39 5.36
N PHE A 300 -30.78 -11.20 5.43
CA PHE A 300 -30.72 -12.65 5.65
C PHE A 300 -29.83 -13.44 4.67
N LEU A 301 -29.74 -13.00 3.41
CA LEU A 301 -28.88 -13.67 2.42
C LEU A 301 -27.40 -13.62 2.81
N MET A 302 -26.99 -12.65 3.63
CA MET A 302 -25.64 -12.51 4.16
C MET A 302 -25.20 -13.71 5.02
N PHE A 303 -26.14 -14.51 5.53
CA PHE A 303 -25.88 -15.68 6.37
C PHE A 303 -26.10 -17.03 5.68
N TYR A 304 -26.78 -17.05 4.52
CA TYR A 304 -27.31 -18.28 3.92
C TYR A 304 -26.96 -18.52 2.44
N MET A 305 -26.39 -17.56 1.72
CA MET A 305 -26.14 -17.73 0.27
C MET A 305 -24.90 -18.53 -0.11
N ASN A 306 -24.01 -18.89 0.83
CA ASN A 306 -22.94 -19.83 0.55
C ASN A 306 -22.83 -20.84 1.69
N PRO A 307 -23.16 -22.13 1.47
CA PRO A 307 -22.75 -23.19 2.38
C PRO A 307 -21.23 -23.31 2.26
N THR A 308 -20.53 -22.42 2.94
CA THR A 308 -19.07 -22.39 2.97
C THR A 308 -18.63 -23.24 4.16
N PRO A 309 -17.55 -24.03 4.07
CA PRO A 309 -17.16 -24.98 5.10
C PRO A 309 -17.02 -24.34 6.49
N PRO A 310 -17.14 -25.12 7.58
CA PRO A 310 -17.04 -24.64 8.97
C PRO A 310 -15.77 -23.85 9.29
N ASP A 311 -14.71 -24.04 8.51
CA ASP A 311 -13.40 -23.43 8.71
C ASP A 311 -13.23 -22.06 8.02
N ASN A 312 -14.31 -21.49 7.50
CA ASN A 312 -14.25 -20.16 6.87
C ASN A 312 -14.38 -19.05 7.92
N ASP A 313 -13.29 -18.29 8.12
CA ASP A 313 -13.17 -17.11 8.99
C ASP A 313 -14.38 -16.16 8.91
N ARG A 314 -15.09 -16.13 7.77
CA ARG A 314 -16.27 -15.30 7.54
C ARG A 314 -17.41 -15.50 8.55
N TYR A 315 -17.63 -16.71 9.08
CA TYR A 315 -18.67 -16.92 10.12
C TYR A 315 -18.23 -16.40 11.49
N ARG A 316 -16.93 -16.50 11.81
CA ARG A 316 -16.35 -15.88 13.02
C ARG A 316 -16.52 -14.36 12.97
N ASP A 317 -16.32 -13.77 11.81
CA ASP A 317 -16.35 -12.32 11.65
C ASP A 317 -17.78 -11.76 11.60
N LEU A 318 -18.79 -12.59 11.29
CA LEU A 318 -20.22 -12.23 11.42
C LEU A 318 -20.75 -12.32 12.87
N LYS A 319 -19.93 -12.78 13.83
CA LYS A 319 -20.35 -12.96 15.24
C LYS A 319 -20.89 -11.68 15.86
N GLY A 320 -20.41 -10.51 15.46
CA GLY A 320 -20.88 -9.23 15.97
C GLY A 320 -22.40 -9.03 15.81
N TYR A 321 -22.97 -9.50 14.70
CA TYR A 321 -24.40 -9.37 14.38
C TYR A 321 -25.30 -10.26 15.23
N VAL A 322 -24.73 -11.30 15.86
CA VAL A 322 -25.45 -12.24 16.72
C VAL A 322 -25.17 -12.01 18.20
N MET A 323 -24.39 -10.98 18.55
CA MET A 323 -24.15 -10.62 19.94
C MET A 323 -25.43 -10.07 20.60
N PRO A 324 -25.69 -10.36 21.89
CA PRO A 324 -26.88 -9.89 22.59
C PRO A 324 -27.12 -8.37 22.48
N LYS A 325 -26.04 -7.57 22.53
CA LYS A 325 -26.12 -6.10 22.37
C LYS A 325 -26.81 -5.67 21.07
N PHE A 326 -26.44 -6.31 19.95
CA PHE A 326 -26.96 -5.95 18.64
C PHE A 326 -28.39 -6.46 18.45
N ILE A 327 -28.69 -7.66 18.96
CA ILE A 327 -30.06 -8.19 18.97
C ILE A 327 -31.00 -7.32 19.79
N ASN A 328 -30.56 -6.87 20.97
CA ASN A 328 -31.35 -5.98 21.82
C ASN A 328 -31.56 -4.62 21.16
N PHE A 329 -30.51 -4.05 20.55
CA PHE A 329 -30.64 -2.84 19.74
C PHE A 329 -31.72 -2.97 18.66
N LEU A 330 -31.75 -4.06 17.89
CA LEU A 330 -32.78 -4.27 16.87
C LEU A 330 -34.18 -4.38 17.47
N LYS A 331 -34.34 -5.10 18.59
CA LYS A 331 -35.63 -5.21 19.31
C LYS A 331 -36.15 -3.86 19.78
N GLU A 332 -35.28 -2.99 20.27
CA GLU A 332 -35.61 -1.64 20.71
C GLU A 332 -35.89 -0.71 19.52
N ARG A 333 -35.23 -0.95 18.38
CA ARG A 333 -35.38 -0.13 17.17
C ARG A 333 -36.67 -0.41 16.41
N ILE A 334 -37.12 -1.67 16.32
CA ILE A 334 -38.31 -2.08 15.55
C ILE A 334 -39.59 -1.27 15.87
N PRO A 335 -39.96 -1.03 17.14
CA PRO A 335 -41.18 -0.29 17.48
C PRO A 335 -41.16 1.18 17.03
N VAL A 336 -39.97 1.78 16.91
CA VAL A 336 -39.77 3.20 16.59
C VAL A 336 -39.24 3.44 15.18
N GLU A 337 -39.06 2.38 14.39
CA GLU A 337 -38.64 2.49 12.99
C GLU A 337 -39.84 2.92 12.13
N GLU A 338 -39.66 3.95 11.31
CA GLU A 338 -40.74 4.49 10.48
C GLU A 338 -40.80 3.78 9.12
N SER A 339 -39.64 3.34 8.61
CA SER A 339 -39.54 2.65 7.33
C SER A 339 -40.02 1.21 7.44
N GLN A 340 -41.06 0.85 6.68
CA GLN A 340 -41.56 -0.52 6.60
C GLN A 340 -40.45 -1.51 6.20
N SER A 341 -39.67 -1.18 5.18
CA SER A 341 -38.60 -2.05 4.69
C SER A 341 -37.49 -2.26 5.73
N CYS A 342 -37.07 -1.22 6.46
CA CYS A 342 -36.10 -1.37 7.56
C CYS A 342 -36.65 -2.26 8.68
N ARG A 343 -37.93 -2.07 9.04
CA ARG A 343 -38.61 -2.86 10.08
C ARG A 343 -38.69 -4.34 9.70
N GLU A 344 -39.10 -4.62 8.46
CA GLU A 344 -39.22 -5.99 7.93
C GLU A 344 -37.87 -6.71 7.92
N ASP A 345 -36.78 -6.05 7.50
CA ASP A 345 -35.45 -6.65 7.52
C ASP A 345 -34.97 -6.99 8.95
N ALA A 346 -35.20 -6.08 9.90
CA ALA A 346 -34.88 -6.30 11.30
C ALA A 346 -35.69 -7.45 11.92
N GLU A 347 -37.02 -7.46 11.72
CA GLU A 347 -37.91 -8.52 12.19
C GLU A 347 -37.56 -9.87 11.58
N TYR A 348 -37.26 -9.89 10.28
CA TYR A 348 -36.87 -11.10 9.58
C TYR A 348 -35.53 -11.64 10.09
N PHE A 349 -34.54 -10.78 10.29
CA PHE A 349 -33.26 -11.16 10.88
C PHE A 349 -33.44 -11.77 12.28
N ILE A 350 -34.20 -11.13 13.18
CA ILE A 350 -34.47 -11.65 14.52
C ILE A 350 -35.23 -12.98 14.47
N LYS A 351 -36.24 -13.11 13.60
CA LYS A 351 -37.02 -14.36 13.46
C LYS A 351 -36.15 -15.53 12.98
N LYS A 352 -35.16 -15.25 12.15
CA LYS A 352 -34.21 -16.24 11.61
C LYS A 352 -33.04 -16.50 12.53
N PHE A 353 -32.71 -15.54 13.40
CA PHE A 353 -31.78 -15.72 14.49
C PHE A 353 -32.33 -16.75 15.47
N LYS A 354 -31.88 -18.00 15.30
CA LYS A 354 -32.03 -19.04 16.30
C LYS A 354 -30.74 -19.04 17.10
N PRO A 355 -30.68 -18.42 18.30
CA PRO A 355 -29.55 -18.69 19.18
C PRO A 355 -29.46 -20.21 19.30
N TYR A 356 -28.23 -20.75 19.23
CA TYR A 356 -28.03 -22.17 19.51
C TYR A 356 -28.76 -22.46 20.82
N LYS A 357 -29.84 -23.23 20.74
CA LYS A 357 -30.30 -23.94 21.94
C LYS A 357 -29.12 -24.85 22.29
N PRO A 358 -28.68 -24.89 23.56
CA PRO A 358 -27.82 -25.98 23.99
C PRO A 358 -28.52 -27.26 23.53
N ASP A 359 -27.93 -27.95 22.56
CA ASP A 359 -28.48 -29.24 22.14
C ASP A 359 -28.18 -30.25 23.23
N SER A 360 -28.93 -31.34 23.28
CA SER A 360 -28.75 -32.39 24.28
C SER A 360 -27.37 -33.08 24.22
N THR A 361 -26.52 -32.70 23.27
CA THR A 361 -25.13 -33.16 23.12
C THR A 361 -24.10 -32.25 23.77
N HIS A 362 -24.40 -30.97 23.98
CA HIS A 362 -23.58 -30.04 24.78
C HIS A 362 -24.45 -29.49 25.90
N SER A 363 -24.49 -30.21 27.02
CA SER A 363 -25.22 -29.78 28.21
C SER A 363 -24.75 -28.39 28.65
N LEU A 364 -25.64 -27.62 29.29
CA LEU A 364 -25.26 -26.36 29.96
C LEU A 364 -24.02 -26.56 30.84
N GLN A 365 -23.92 -27.74 31.48
CA GLN A 365 -22.77 -28.16 32.26
C GLN A 365 -21.48 -28.16 31.43
N TYR A 366 -21.48 -28.68 30.20
CA TYR A 366 -20.28 -28.69 29.36
C TYR A 366 -19.79 -27.28 29.00
N LEU A 367 -20.72 -26.34 28.77
CA LEU A 367 -20.39 -24.93 28.52
C LEU A 367 -19.92 -24.21 29.80
N MET A 368 -20.45 -24.61 30.96
CA MET A 368 -20.04 -24.11 32.28
C MET A 368 -18.66 -24.65 32.67
N ASP A 369 -18.38 -25.91 32.37
CA ASP A 369 -17.09 -26.58 32.58
C ASP A 369 -16.00 -25.97 31.68
N ASP A 370 -16.29 -25.71 30.39
CA ASP A 370 -15.37 -25.00 29.49
C ASP A 370 -15.09 -23.57 29.97
N LEU A 371 -16.12 -22.87 30.45
CA LEU A 371 -15.98 -21.52 31.00
C LEU A 371 -15.18 -21.51 32.32
N GLN A 372 -15.40 -22.50 33.19
CA GLN A 372 -14.60 -22.70 34.41
C GLN A 372 -13.14 -23.01 34.06
N ASN A 373 -12.88 -23.91 33.10
CA ASN A 373 -11.54 -24.24 32.63
C ASN A 373 -10.82 -23.00 32.06
N TYR A 374 -11.52 -22.18 31.26
CA TYR A 374 -10.96 -20.93 30.73
C TYR A 374 -10.67 -19.91 31.83
N LEU A 375 -11.55 -19.77 32.83
CA LEU A 375 -11.34 -18.92 34.00
C LEU A 375 -10.15 -19.39 34.84
N GLU A 376 -9.97 -20.70 34.99
CA GLU A 376 -8.83 -21.29 35.68
C GLU A 376 -7.51 -21.10 34.92
N GLU A 377 -7.50 -21.25 33.59
CA GLU A 377 -6.31 -20.94 32.77
C GLU A 377 -5.93 -19.47 32.85
N VAL A 378 -6.88 -18.56 32.67
CA VAL A 378 -6.65 -17.10 32.75
C VAL A 378 -6.15 -16.68 34.13
N ASN A 379 -6.61 -17.34 35.21
CA ASN A 379 -6.10 -17.13 36.57
C ASN A 379 -4.69 -17.72 36.77
N ASN A 380 -4.43 -18.93 36.25
CA ASN A 380 -3.12 -19.58 36.32
C ASN A 380 -2.04 -18.81 35.56
N TYR A 381 -2.41 -18.13 34.47
CA TYR A 381 -1.52 -17.22 33.72
C TYR A 381 -1.49 -15.78 34.28
N ARG A 382 -2.17 -15.51 35.41
CA ARG A 382 -2.27 -14.20 36.10
C ARG A 382 -2.76 -13.04 35.23
N TRP A 383 -3.59 -13.33 34.23
CA TRP A 383 -4.13 -12.31 33.33
C TRP A 383 -5.27 -11.50 33.98
N ILE A 384 -5.94 -12.06 34.99
CA ILE A 384 -6.83 -11.33 35.88
C ILE A 384 -6.11 -11.14 37.21
N ASN A 385 -5.56 -9.95 37.44
CA ASN A 385 -4.75 -9.63 38.63
C ASN A 385 -5.60 -9.27 39.88
N GLU A 386 -6.92 -9.38 39.78
CA GLU A 386 -7.86 -9.02 40.86
C GLU A 386 -8.56 -10.28 41.37
N SER A 387 -8.08 -10.81 42.50
CA SER A 387 -8.61 -11.98 43.20
C SER A 387 -10.10 -11.86 43.56
N SER A 388 -10.62 -10.63 43.69
CA SER A 388 -12.04 -10.35 43.94
C SER A 388 -12.94 -10.61 42.73
N LYS A 389 -12.50 -10.29 41.51
CA LYS A 389 -13.29 -10.55 40.28
C LYS A 389 -13.35 -12.03 39.95
N TYR A 390 -12.25 -12.75 40.14
CA TYR A 390 -12.26 -14.22 39.99
C TYR A 390 -13.21 -14.89 40.99
N ALA A 391 -13.21 -14.44 42.26
CA ALA A 391 -14.15 -14.95 43.26
C ALA A 391 -15.61 -14.62 42.94
N GLU A 392 -15.89 -13.42 42.41
CA GLU A 392 -17.23 -13.01 41.99
C GLU A 392 -17.75 -13.87 40.82
N TYR A 393 -16.93 -14.10 39.79
CA TYR A 393 -17.29 -14.97 38.68
C TYR A 393 -17.47 -16.43 39.10
N LYS A 394 -16.59 -16.94 39.96
CA LYS A 394 -16.73 -18.30 40.52
C LYS A 394 -18.02 -18.46 41.33
N THR A 395 -18.36 -17.47 42.16
CA THR A 395 -19.59 -17.48 42.96
C THR A 395 -20.83 -17.46 42.06
N GLN A 396 -20.82 -16.66 40.99
CA GLN A 396 -21.94 -16.62 40.03
C GLN A 396 -22.10 -17.93 39.25
N LEU A 397 -21.01 -18.66 39.01
CA LEU A 397 -21.03 -20.00 38.39
C LEU A 397 -21.59 -21.07 39.34
N GLU A 398 -21.19 -21.04 40.62
CA GLU A 398 -21.69 -21.97 41.65
C GLU A 398 -23.20 -21.79 41.95
N TYR A 399 -23.76 -20.59 41.72
CA TYR A 399 -25.21 -20.34 41.85
C TYR A 399 -26.03 -20.76 40.61
N ALA A 400 -25.38 -21.11 39.51
CA ALA A 400 -26.03 -21.53 38.27
C ALA A 400 -26.11 -23.06 38.10
N GLU A 401 -25.46 -23.83 38.98
CA GLU A 401 -25.71 -25.26 39.25
C GLU A 401 -26.92 -25.46 40.18
#